data_AF-A0A5W2M433-F1
#
_entry.id   AF-A0A5W2M433-F1
#
_cell.length_a   1.000
_cell.length_b   1.000
_cell.length_c   1.000
_cell.angle_alpha   90.00
_cell.angle_beta   90.00
_cell.angle_gamma   90.00
#
_symmetry.space_group_name_H-M   'P 1'
#
loop_
_entity.id
_entity.type
_entity.pdbx_description
1 polymer ?
#
loop_
_entity_poly.entity_id
_entity_poly.type
_entity_poly.pdbx_seq_one_letter_code
_entity_poly.pdbx_strand_id
1 'polypeptide(L)' 'MNDWRSAPRRGKARFMKHLDEIKQRLRDGYTNREIYHDLTNKGLDLSEAQFNRYIRRFLADPAARED' A
#
# COMPACT_ATOMS: atom_id res chain seq x y z
N MET A 1 -15.20 -17.44 -21.35
CA MET A 1 -15.11 -15.96 -21.40
C MET A 1 -14.79 -15.51 -19.98
N ASN A 2 -13.51 -15.29 -19.66
CA ASN A 2 -13.10 -14.99 -18.29
C ASN A 2 -13.20 -13.47 -18.08
N ASP A 3 -14.15 -13.05 -17.25
CA ASP A 3 -14.47 -11.64 -16.99
C ASP A 3 -13.34 -10.98 -16.17
N TRP A 4 -12.26 -10.61 -16.85
CA TRP A 4 -11.06 -9.96 -16.30
C TRP A 4 -11.33 -8.56 -15.71
N ARG A 5 -12.55 -8.05 -15.87
CA ARG A 5 -13.00 -6.74 -15.38
C ARG A 5 -13.60 -6.78 -13.97
N SER A 6 -13.81 -7.96 -13.41
CA SER A 6 -14.39 -8.13 -12.08
C SER A 6 -13.38 -8.50 -11.00
N ALA A 7 -12.09 -8.20 -11.18
CA ALA A 7 -11.12 -8.31 -10.07
C ALA A 7 -11.55 -7.30 -8.99
N PRO A 8 -12.06 -7.76 -7.84
CA PRO A 8 -12.66 -6.88 -6.86
C PRO A 8 -11.58 -5.92 -6.34
N ARG A 9 -12.02 -4.72 -5.92
CA ARG A 9 -11.21 -3.63 -5.34
C ARG A 9 -10.52 -4.00 -4.00
N ARG A 10 -10.17 -5.29 -3.81
CA ARG A 10 -9.56 -5.89 -2.62
C ARG A 10 -8.22 -5.26 -2.30
N GLY A 11 -7.43 -4.87 -3.31
CA GLY A 11 -6.11 -4.29 -3.05
C GLY A 11 -6.16 -3.01 -2.21
N LYS A 12 -7.04 -2.06 -2.56
CA LYS A 12 -7.25 -0.83 -1.77
C LYS A 12 -7.79 -1.14 -0.37
N ALA A 13 -8.80 -2.01 -0.27
CA ALA A 13 -9.40 -2.35 1.02
C ALA A 13 -8.39 -3.04 1.96
N ARG A 14 -7.53 -3.91 1.43
CA ARG A 14 -6.46 -4.58 2.18
C ARG A 14 -5.38 -3.58 2.60
N PHE A 15 -4.94 -2.70 1.71
CA PHE A 15 -4.01 -1.63 2.06
C PHE A 15 -4.56 -0.75 3.19
N MET A 16 -5.84 -0.35 3.09
CA MET A 16 -6.50 0.51 4.08
C MET A 16 -6.59 -0.14 5.46
N LYS A 17 -6.73 -1.48 5.55
CA LYS A 17 -6.71 -2.19 6.84
C LYS A 17 -5.37 -2.04 7.59
N HIS A 18 -4.28 -1.86 6.86
CA HIS A 18 -2.94 -1.70 7.44
C HIS A 18 -2.47 -0.25 7.42
N LEU A 19 -3.34 0.72 7.07
CA LEU A 19 -2.93 2.12 6.87
C LEU A 19 -2.27 2.73 8.10
N ASP A 20 -2.85 2.53 9.27
CA ASP A 20 -2.29 3.06 10.54
C ASP A 20 -0.96 2.39 10.90
N GLU A 21 -0.84 1.09 10.69
CA GLU A 21 0.43 0.36 10.88
C GLU A 21 1.52 0.88 9.92
N ILE A 22 1.18 1.09 8.65
CA ILE A 22 2.08 1.64 7.64
C ILE A 22 2.53 3.03 8.05
N LYS A 23 1.61 3.90 8.48
CA LYS A 23 1.93 5.26 8.96
C LYS A 23 2.87 5.23 10.15
N GLN A 24 2.60 4.36 11.12
CA GLN A 24 3.45 4.25 12.32
C GLN A 24 4.86 3.83 11.93
N ARG A 25 5.00 2.77 11.11
CA ARG A 25 6.31 2.30 10.65
C ARG A 25 7.06 3.34 9.81
N LEU A 26 6.36 4.12 8.99
CA LEU A 26 6.98 5.23 8.27
C LEU A 26 7.53 6.31 9.22
N ARG A 27 6.82 6.61 10.32
CA ARG A 27 7.30 7.54 11.36
C ARG A 27 8.49 6.97 12.13
N ASP A 28 8.49 5.67 12.35
CA ASP A 28 9.57 4.95 13.03
C ASP A 28 10.83 4.82 12.13
N GLY A 29 10.76 5.28 10.87
CA GLY A 29 11.90 5.32 9.95
C GLY A 29 12.08 4.07 9.08
N TYR A 30 11.11 3.15 9.08
CA TYR A 30 11.18 1.97 8.21
C TYR A 30 10.99 2.35 6.74
N THR A 31 11.71 1.64 5.87
CA THR A 31 11.57 1.81 4.42
C THR A 31 10.29 1.15 3.91
N ASN A 32 9.73 1.65 2.80
CA ASN A 32 8.56 1.05 2.16
C ASN A 32 8.74 -0.45 1.88
N ARG A 33 9.96 -0.88 1.55
CA ARG A 33 10.28 -2.27 1.24
C ARG A 33 10.23 -3.15 2.49
N GLU A 34 10.77 -2.70 3.61
CA GLU A 34 10.68 -3.43 4.90
C GLU A 34 9.23 -3.56 5.35
N ILE A 35 8.47 -2.47 5.27
CA ILE A 35 7.04 -2.46 5.60
C ILE A 35 6.28 -3.43 4.70
N TYR A 36 6.55 -3.42 3.39
CA TYR A 36 5.94 -4.34 2.44
C TYR A 36 6.24 -5.81 2.76
N HIS A 37 7.50 -6.16 3.02
CA HIS A 37 7.87 -7.54 3.37
C HIS A 37 7.17 -8.01 4.64
N ASP A 38 7.16 -7.19 5.68
CA ASP A 38 6.50 -7.53 6.94
C ASP A 38 4.99 -7.69 6.79
N LEU A 39 4.34 -6.80 6.02
CA LEU A 39 2.91 -6.91 5.76
C LEU A 39 2.58 -8.11 4.88
N THR A 40 3.44 -8.45 3.92
CA THR A 40 3.28 -9.66 3.07
C THR A 40 3.33 -10.92 3.93
N ASN A 41 4.25 -10.98 4.90
CA ASN A 41 4.31 -12.08 5.87
C ASN A 41 3.05 -12.16 6.76
N LYS A 42 2.35 -11.04 6.98
CA LYS A 42 1.06 -10.97 7.70
C LYS A 42 -0.16 -11.26 6.82
N GLY A 43 0.04 -11.58 5.54
CA GLY A 43 -1.04 -11.90 4.59
C GLY A 43 -1.49 -10.72 3.72
N LEU A 44 -0.68 -9.68 3.59
CA LEU A 44 -0.89 -8.63 2.58
C LEU A 44 -0.67 -9.21 1.19
N ASP A 45 -1.76 -9.61 0.55
CA ASP A 45 -1.76 -10.06 -0.83
C ASP A 45 -1.98 -8.85 -1.76
N LEU A 46 -0.87 -8.14 -1.98
CA LEU A 46 -0.63 -7.03 -2.90
C LEU A 46 0.76 -7.18 -3.52
N SER A 47 0.94 -6.71 -4.74
CA SER A 47 2.31 -6.58 -5.29
C SER A 47 3.01 -5.34 -4.72
N GLU A 48 4.35 -5.38 -4.60
CA GLU A 48 5.17 -4.25 -4.14
C GLU A 48 4.90 -2.96 -4.93
N ALA A 49 4.74 -3.06 -6.26
CA ALA A 49 4.39 -1.91 -7.11
C ALA A 49 3.02 -1.30 -6.74
N GLN A 50 2.02 -2.12 -6.39
CA GLN A 50 0.70 -1.65 -5.95
C GLN A 50 0.80 -1.02 -4.56
N PHE A 51 1.57 -1.61 -3.65
CA PHE A 51 1.84 -1.06 -2.32
C PHE A 51 2.47 0.33 -2.42
N ASN A 52 3.55 0.48 -3.19
CA ASN A 52 4.22 1.76 -3.41
C ASN A 52 3.29 2.80 -4.06
N ARG A 53 2.44 2.38 -5.01
CA ARG A 53 1.41 3.26 -5.59
C ARG A 53 0.43 3.73 -4.53
N TYR A 54 0.02 2.88 -3.60
CA TYR A 54 -0.90 3.26 -2.54
C TYR A 54 -0.25 4.13 -1.46
N ILE A 55 1.01 3.88 -1.10
CA ILE A 55 1.82 4.80 -0.29
C ILE A 55 1.80 6.19 -0.92
N ARG A 56 2.18 6.30 -2.20
CA ARG A 56 2.16 7.59 -2.92
C ARG A 56 0.77 8.22 -3.03
N ARG A 57 -0.28 7.41 -3.11
CA ARG A 57 -1.65 7.92 -3.29
C ARG A 57 -2.27 8.41 -1.99
N PHE A 58 -2.00 7.75 -0.88
CA PHE A 58 -2.71 7.95 0.39
C PHE A 58 -1.81 8.53 1.50
N LEU A 59 -0.49 8.48 1.34
CA LEU A 59 0.49 8.85 2.36
C LEU A 59 1.56 9.82 1.85
N ALA A 60 1.83 9.91 0.54
CA ALA A 60 2.64 11.01 0.05
C ALA A 60 1.86 12.31 0.22
N ASP A 61 2.52 13.24 0.90
CA ASP A 61 2.02 14.55 1.24
C ASP A 61 1.48 15.28 -0.01
N PRO A 62 0.33 15.98 0.07
CA PRO A 62 -0.18 16.76 -1.04
C PRO A 62 0.79 17.85 -1.53
N ALA A 63 1.81 18.24 -0.75
CA ALA A 63 2.82 19.21 -1.16
C ALA A 63 3.80 18.71 -2.23
N ALA A 64 3.90 17.40 -2.50
CA ALA A 64 4.80 16.84 -3.52
C ALA A 64 4.16 16.74 -4.92
N ARG A 65 3.02 17.40 -5.16
CA ARG A 65 2.26 17.37 -6.43
C ARG A 65 2.43 18.60 -7.31
N GLU A 66 3.26 19.57 -6.92
CA GLU A 66 3.57 20.74 -7.74
C GLU A 66 5.03 20.66 -8.22
N ASP A 67 5.20 20.28 -9.48
CA ASP A 67 6.29 20.70 -10.38
C ASP A 67 5.71 20.82 -11.80
#